data_AF-A0A9E2ZFN5-F1
#
_entry.id   AF-A0A9E2ZFN5-F1
#
_cell.length_a   1.000
_cell.length_b   1.000
_cell.length_c   1.000
_cell.angle_alpha   90.00
_cell.angle_beta   90.00
_cell.angle_gamma   90.00
#
_symmetry.space_group_name_H-M   'P 1'
#
loop_
_entity.id
_entity.type
_entity.pdbx_description
1 polymer ?
#
loop_
_entity_poly.entity_id
_entity_poly.type
_entity_poly.pdbx_seq_one_letter_code
_entity_poly.pdbx_strand_id
1 'polypeptide(L)'
;MGNDRDTIGRRFYVVAHTHWDREWYRPLEHFRLELGRVVDGVLDALEQDPRFSSFTLDGQAVVLEDYLEVRPQNEHRLRALLAAGRLEVGPSYVLPDEFLVGGEPLVRNLLIGRSVCERFGAAPSPVGYLPDSFGHPLQLPQLLAGFGIETFVFMRGLGDQFDQLGAVFAWQSPDGSEVLAFQQLAAYS
;
A
#
# COMPACT_ATOMS: atom_id res chain seq x y z
N MET A 1 34.56 18.62 -33.17
CA MET A 1 34.03 17.25 -33.00
C MET A 1 33.22 17.26 -31.73
N GLY A 2 31.89 17.17 -31.88
CA GLY A 2 30.91 17.41 -30.82
C GLY A 2 31.00 16.37 -29.71
N ASN A 3 31.00 16.86 -28.47
CA ASN A 3 30.93 16.05 -27.27
C ASN A 3 29.44 15.90 -26.90
N ASP A 4 28.71 15.10 -27.68
CA ASP A 4 27.35 14.69 -27.34
C ASP A 4 27.43 13.69 -26.17
N ARG A 5 27.48 14.24 -24.96
CA ARG A 5 27.12 13.48 -23.78
C ARG A 5 25.61 13.36 -23.80
N ASP A 6 25.12 12.22 -24.29
CA ASP A 6 23.75 11.77 -24.07
C ASP A 6 23.43 11.83 -22.57
N THR A 7 22.77 12.89 -22.14
CA THR A 7 22.16 12.94 -20.82
C THR A 7 20.96 12.00 -20.88
N ILE A 8 21.15 10.75 -20.44
CA ILE A 8 20.06 9.82 -20.19
C ILE A 8 19.17 10.50 -19.14
N GLY A 9 18.03 11.05 -19.58
CA GLY A 9 17.05 11.67 -18.72
C GLY A 9 16.56 10.64 -17.71
N ARG A 10 16.81 10.89 -16.42
CA ARG A 10 16.26 10.06 -15.34
C ARG A 10 14.89 10.62 -14.95
N ARG A 11 13.92 9.73 -14.82
CA ARG A 11 12.59 10.06 -14.29
C ARG A 11 12.50 9.58 -12.86
N PHE A 12 12.09 10.48 -11.96
CA PHE A 12 11.87 10.18 -10.56
C PHE A 12 10.37 10.19 -10.30
N TYR A 13 9.87 9.15 -9.64
CA TYR A 13 8.50 9.03 -9.19
C TYR A 13 8.50 9.20 -7.67
N VAL A 14 7.69 10.12 -7.15
CA VAL A 14 7.55 10.35 -5.71
C VAL A 14 6.15 9.92 -5.32
N VAL A 15 6.07 8.92 -4.44
CA VAL A 15 4.80 8.40 -3.93
C VAL A 15 4.66 8.84 -2.47
N ALA A 16 3.78 9.81 -2.24
CA ALA A 16 3.49 10.28 -0.89
C ALA A 16 2.64 9.25 -0.14
N HIS A 17 3.09 8.87 1.05
CA HIS A 17 2.43 7.88 1.87
C HIS A 17 2.78 8.10 3.34
N THR A 18 2.09 7.38 4.21
CA THR A 18 2.51 7.13 5.59
C THR A 18 2.47 5.63 5.80
N HIS A 19 3.47 5.07 6.46
CA HIS A 19 3.32 3.75 7.06
C HIS A 19 2.58 3.91 8.39
N TRP A 20 1.56 3.08 8.65
CA TRP A 20 0.68 3.25 9.81
C TRP A 20 0.43 1.92 10.52
N ASP A 21 1.30 1.59 11.47
CA ASP A 21 1.01 0.56 12.45
C ASP A 21 -0.25 0.94 13.24
N ARG A 22 -1.29 0.12 13.10
CA ARG A 22 -2.59 0.37 13.74
C ARG A 22 -2.47 0.45 15.27
N GLU A 23 -1.58 -0.37 15.83
CA GLU A 23 -1.15 -0.35 17.22
C GLU A 23 0.26 -0.94 17.35
N TRP A 24 1.09 -0.36 18.22
CA TRP A 24 2.46 -0.85 18.44
C TRP A 24 2.98 -0.44 19.83
N TYR A 25 3.86 0.56 19.90
CA TYR A 25 4.45 1.04 21.17
C TYR A 25 3.52 1.92 22.02
N ARG A 26 2.30 2.19 21.53
CA ARG A 26 1.22 2.89 22.24
C ARG A 26 -0.11 2.16 22.01
N PRO A 27 -1.10 2.33 22.89
CA PRO A 27 -2.43 1.74 22.71
C PRO A 27 -3.11 2.21 21.43
N LEU A 28 -3.98 1.36 20.87
CA LEU A 28 -4.80 1.63 19.67
C LEU A 28 -5.43 3.03 19.67
N GLU A 29 -6.10 3.42 20.75
CA GLU A 29 -6.80 4.71 20.81
C GLU A 29 -5.88 5.92 20.66
N HIS A 30 -4.62 5.78 21.10
CA HIS A 30 -3.63 6.83 20.90
C HIS A 30 -3.29 6.97 19.41
N PHE A 31 -3.01 5.85 18.74
CA PHE A 31 -2.77 5.85 17.30
C PHE A 31 -4.00 6.36 16.55
N ARG A 32 -5.21 5.94 16.91
CA ARG A 32 -6.43 6.41 16.24
C ARG A 32 -6.61 7.93 16.30
N LEU A 33 -6.28 8.57 17.42
CA LEU A 33 -6.31 10.04 17.53
C LEU A 33 -5.25 10.72 16.66
N GLU A 34 -4.04 10.17 16.58
CA GLU A 34 -2.98 10.70 15.72
C GLU A 34 -3.26 10.45 14.23
N LEU A 35 -3.85 9.29 13.87
CA LEU A 35 -4.33 9.00 12.52
C LEU A 35 -5.33 10.05 12.07
N GLY A 36 -6.25 10.44 12.96
CA GLY A 36 -7.17 11.55 12.73
C GLY A 36 -6.47 12.83 12.28
N ARG A 37 -5.38 13.22 12.95
CA ARG A 37 -4.61 14.43 12.61
C ARG A 37 -3.83 14.28 11.31
N VAL A 38 -3.21 13.12 11.09
CA VAL A 38 -2.44 12.85 9.87
C VAL A 38 -3.36 12.89 8.66
N VAL A 39 -4.49 12.18 8.71
CA VAL A 39 -5.45 12.16 7.61
C VAL A 39 -6.07 13.55 7.41
N ASP A 40 -6.42 14.29 8.47
CA ASP A 40 -6.90 15.69 8.32
C ASP A 40 -5.91 16.53 7.49
N GLY A 41 -4.60 16.45 7.80
CA GLY A 41 -3.56 17.15 7.04
C GLY A 41 -3.41 16.66 5.60
N VAL A 42 -3.57 15.37 5.34
CA VAL A 42 -3.56 14.81 3.98
C VAL A 42 -4.76 15.30 3.16
N LEU A 43 -5.97 15.27 3.72
CA LEU A 43 -7.17 15.77 3.04
C LEU A 43 -7.02 17.25 2.69
N ASP A 44 -6.55 18.06 3.66
CA ASP A 44 -6.30 19.49 3.46
C ASP A 44 -5.27 19.73 2.34
N ALA A 45 -4.15 19.01 2.35
CA ALA A 45 -3.10 19.16 1.35
C ALA A 45 -3.59 18.79 -0.06
N LEU A 46 -4.34 17.68 -0.18
CA LEU A 46 -4.92 17.28 -1.45
C LEU A 46 -5.93 18.32 -1.92
N GLU A 47 -6.87 18.76 -1.09
CA GLU A 47 -7.90 19.74 -1.49
C GLU A 47 -7.31 21.10 -1.89
N GLN A 48 -6.24 21.55 -1.25
CA GLN A 48 -5.67 22.89 -1.45
C GLN A 48 -4.64 22.97 -2.58
N ASP A 49 -3.86 21.90 -2.85
CA ASP A 49 -2.85 21.90 -3.90
C ASP A 49 -3.15 20.87 -4.99
N PRO A 50 -3.63 21.30 -6.18
CA PRO A 50 -3.85 20.41 -7.32
C PRO A 50 -2.57 19.73 -7.84
N ARG A 51 -1.38 20.24 -7.51
CA ARG A 51 -0.09 19.63 -7.91
C ARG A 51 0.27 18.45 -7.03
N PHE A 52 -0.32 18.35 -5.83
CA PHE A 52 -0.14 17.18 -4.97
C PHE A 52 -1.02 16.06 -5.49
N SER A 53 -0.45 15.22 -6.37
CA SER A 53 -1.23 14.32 -7.23
C SER A 53 -2.08 13.33 -6.44
N SER A 54 -1.45 12.60 -5.52
CA SER A 54 -2.10 11.57 -4.74
C SER A 54 -1.34 11.25 -3.45
N PHE A 55 -2.03 10.60 -2.52
CA PHE A 55 -1.47 10.04 -1.30
C PHE A 55 -1.99 8.61 -1.13
N THR A 56 -1.13 7.66 -0.75
CA THR A 56 -1.57 6.29 -0.44
C THR A 56 -1.58 6.04 1.07
N LEU A 57 -2.71 5.51 1.56
CA LEU A 57 -2.94 5.16 2.96
C LEU A 57 -2.49 3.71 3.24
N ASP A 58 -1.21 3.46 2.97
CA ASP A 58 -0.47 2.30 3.46
C ASP A 58 -1.01 0.92 3.04
N GLY A 59 -1.72 0.82 1.93
CA GLY A 59 -2.16 -0.49 1.44
C GLY A 59 -3.31 -1.15 2.24
N GLN A 60 -3.85 -0.47 3.25
CA GLN A 60 -4.81 -1.04 4.21
C GLN A 60 -6.12 -0.24 4.28
N ALA A 61 -7.26 -0.92 4.20
CA ALA A 61 -8.58 -0.28 4.16
C ALA A 61 -9.17 0.05 5.54
N VAL A 62 -8.69 -0.58 6.61
CA VAL A 62 -9.16 -0.35 7.99
C VAL A 62 -9.01 1.11 8.43
N VAL A 63 -8.01 1.81 7.90
CA VAL A 63 -7.71 3.22 8.22
C VAL A 63 -8.87 4.16 7.88
N LEU A 64 -9.72 3.81 6.91
CA LEU A 64 -10.91 4.59 6.58
C LEU A 64 -11.95 4.52 7.70
N GLU A 65 -12.14 3.33 8.28
CA GLU A 65 -13.05 3.12 9.41
C GLU A 65 -12.49 3.79 10.67
N ASP A 66 -11.23 3.53 11.01
CA ASP A 66 -10.57 4.11 12.18
C ASP A 66 -10.54 5.65 12.12
N TYR A 67 -10.36 6.23 10.94
CA TYR A 67 -10.44 7.68 10.75
C TYR A 67 -11.85 8.21 11.05
N LEU A 68 -12.89 7.58 10.50
CA LEU A 68 -14.27 8.05 10.65
C LEU A 68 -14.88 7.76 12.02
N GLU A 69 -14.31 6.85 12.81
CA GLU A 69 -14.62 6.74 14.24
C GLU A 69 -14.28 8.04 15.01
N VAL A 70 -13.25 8.78 14.58
CA VAL A 70 -12.78 10.02 15.23
C VAL A 70 -13.20 11.30 14.47
N ARG A 71 -13.43 11.20 13.16
CA ARG A 71 -13.77 12.31 12.26
C ARG A 71 -14.99 11.99 11.37
N PRO A 72 -16.14 11.60 11.94
CA PRO A 72 -17.31 11.20 11.14
C PRO A 72 -17.80 12.31 10.19
N GLN A 73 -17.62 13.58 10.56
CA GLN A 73 -17.98 14.74 9.74
C GLN A 73 -17.19 14.84 8.41
N ASN A 74 -16.07 14.15 8.28
CA ASN A 74 -15.20 14.23 7.10
C ASN A 74 -15.47 13.12 6.07
N GLU A 75 -16.47 12.27 6.26
CA GLU A 75 -16.78 11.16 5.32
C GLU A 75 -16.98 11.64 3.89
N HIS A 76 -17.69 12.75 3.67
CA HIS A 76 -17.89 13.32 2.34
C HIS A 76 -16.56 13.69 1.65
N ARG A 77 -15.65 14.34 2.39
CA ARG A 77 -14.33 14.74 1.88
C ARG A 77 -13.49 13.52 1.50
N LEU A 78 -13.48 12.52 2.39
CA LEU A 78 -12.78 11.26 2.18
C LEU A 78 -13.26 10.56 0.91
N ARG A 79 -14.59 10.36 0.76
CA ARG A 79 -15.20 9.74 -0.42
C ARG A 79 -14.90 10.51 -1.70
N ALA A 80 -14.95 11.83 -1.68
CA ALA A 80 -14.65 12.65 -2.85
C ALA A 80 -13.21 12.47 -3.34
N LEU A 81 -12.23 12.43 -2.42
CA LEU A 81 -10.83 12.24 -2.77
C LEU A 81 -10.51 10.81 -3.22
N LEU A 82 -11.15 9.81 -2.61
CA LEU A 82 -11.07 8.41 -3.05
C LEU A 82 -11.64 8.24 -4.47
N ALA A 83 -12.83 8.77 -4.73
CA ALA A 83 -13.46 8.70 -6.06
C ALA A 83 -12.67 9.45 -7.14
N ALA A 84 -11.97 10.53 -6.75
CA ALA A 84 -11.08 11.28 -7.64
C ALA A 84 -9.72 10.60 -7.87
N GLY A 85 -9.42 9.48 -7.19
CA GLY A 85 -8.12 8.79 -7.27
C GLY A 85 -6.96 9.59 -6.68
N ARG A 86 -7.27 10.59 -5.83
CA ARG A 86 -6.25 11.42 -5.16
C ARG A 86 -5.89 10.89 -3.78
N LEU A 87 -6.75 10.06 -3.21
CA LEU A 87 -6.45 9.24 -2.05
C LEU A 87 -6.56 7.78 -2.47
N GLU A 88 -5.52 7.00 -2.22
CA GLU A 88 -5.45 5.57 -2.53
C GLU A 88 -5.44 4.76 -1.24
N VAL A 89 -6.06 3.57 -1.26
CA VAL A 89 -6.25 2.71 -0.08
C VAL A 89 -6.44 1.24 -0.50
N GLY A 90 -6.24 0.30 0.43
CA GLY A 90 -6.28 -1.12 0.12
C GLY A 90 -5.06 -1.56 -0.71
N PRO A 91 -5.01 -2.79 -1.24
CA PRO A 91 -6.13 -3.72 -1.39
C PRO A 91 -6.44 -4.55 -0.15
N SER A 92 -5.51 -4.59 0.81
CA SER A 92 -5.68 -5.35 2.05
C SER A 92 -6.63 -4.64 3.01
N TYR A 93 -7.26 -5.37 3.92
CA TYR A 93 -7.99 -4.75 5.03
C TYR A 93 -7.02 -4.22 6.09
N VAL A 94 -6.08 -5.05 6.52
CA VAL A 94 -4.94 -4.73 7.41
C VAL A 94 -3.64 -5.21 6.77
N LEU A 95 -2.49 -4.82 7.32
CA LEU A 95 -1.19 -5.38 6.95
C LEU A 95 -0.83 -6.52 7.94
N PRO A 96 -0.95 -7.81 7.55
CA PRO A 96 -0.71 -8.92 8.45
C PRO A 96 0.77 -9.34 8.48
N ASP A 97 1.14 -10.03 9.56
CA ASP A 97 2.22 -11.02 9.50
C ASP A 97 1.67 -12.28 8.83
N GLU A 98 2.15 -12.56 7.63
CA GLU A 98 1.58 -13.60 6.77
C GLU A 98 1.78 -15.02 7.30
N PHE A 99 2.89 -15.26 8.00
CA PHE A 99 3.20 -16.58 8.54
C PHE A 99 2.41 -16.89 9.81
N LEU A 100 1.89 -15.88 10.51
CA LEU A 100 1.19 -16.06 11.78
C LEU A 100 -0.33 -16.25 11.64
N VAL A 101 -0.94 -15.87 10.52
CA VAL A 101 -2.41 -15.89 10.34
C VAL A 101 -2.92 -17.08 9.53
N GLY A 102 -2.10 -17.69 8.67
CA GLY A 102 -2.49 -18.79 7.78
C GLY A 102 -3.22 -18.34 6.51
N GLY A 103 -3.45 -19.28 5.58
CA GLY A 103 -3.89 -18.94 4.21
C GLY A 103 -5.30 -18.34 4.08
N GLU A 104 -6.30 -18.93 4.74
CA GLU A 104 -7.68 -18.42 4.66
C GLU A 104 -7.81 -16.99 5.22
N PRO A 105 -7.18 -16.63 6.36
CA PRO A 105 -7.15 -15.24 6.81
C PRO A 105 -6.51 -14.25 5.81
N LEU A 106 -5.49 -14.66 5.04
CA LEU A 106 -4.93 -13.80 3.98
C LEU A 106 -5.94 -13.57 2.84
N VAL A 107 -6.67 -14.61 2.43
CA VAL A 107 -7.78 -14.48 1.47
C VAL A 107 -8.87 -13.54 2.00
N ARG A 108 -9.25 -13.71 3.27
CA ARG A 108 -10.25 -12.85 3.93
C ARG A 108 -9.78 -11.41 4.04
N ASN A 109 -8.50 -11.18 4.30
CA ASN A 109 -7.93 -9.84 4.38
C ASN A 109 -8.14 -9.06 3.08
N LEU A 110 -7.92 -9.68 1.92
CA LEU A 110 -8.15 -9.06 0.61
C LEU A 110 -9.65 -8.92 0.29
N LEU A 111 -10.48 -9.90 0.64
CA LEU A 111 -11.94 -9.82 0.45
C LEU A 111 -12.56 -8.67 1.25
N ILE A 112 -12.18 -8.56 2.53
CA ILE A 112 -12.66 -7.50 3.41
C ILE A 112 -12.11 -6.15 2.93
N GLY A 113 -10.83 -6.08 2.54
CA GLY A 113 -10.21 -4.86 2.04
C GLY A 113 -10.96 -4.32 0.82
N ARG A 114 -11.28 -5.19 -0.15
CA ARG A 114 -12.11 -4.86 -1.30
C ARG A 114 -13.50 -4.35 -0.90
N SER A 115 -14.19 -5.07 -0.01
CA SER A 115 -15.53 -4.70 0.47
C SER A 115 -15.55 -3.33 1.16
N VAL A 116 -14.53 -3.03 1.98
CA VAL A 116 -14.39 -1.73 2.65
C VAL A 116 -14.12 -0.62 1.64
N CYS A 117 -13.21 -0.84 0.67
CA CYS A 117 -12.95 0.12 -0.40
C CYS A 117 -14.24 0.45 -1.19
N GLU A 118 -14.97 -0.58 -1.62
CA GLU A 118 -16.25 -0.45 -2.35
C GLU A 118 -17.29 0.32 -1.53
N ARG A 119 -17.42 0.03 -0.22
CA ARG A 119 -18.33 0.75 0.68
C ARG A 119 -18.02 2.25 0.74
N PHE A 120 -16.75 2.64 0.60
CA PHE A 120 -16.31 4.04 0.55
C PHE A 120 -16.28 4.64 -0.87
N GLY A 121 -16.64 3.87 -1.90
CA GLY A 121 -16.60 4.32 -3.29
C GLY A 121 -15.17 4.43 -3.85
N ALA A 122 -14.21 3.74 -3.22
CA ALA A 122 -12.83 3.66 -3.67
C ALA A 122 -12.62 2.43 -4.56
N ALA A 123 -11.83 2.58 -5.62
CA ALA A 123 -11.18 1.42 -6.23
C ALA A 123 -10.05 0.96 -5.29
N PRO A 124 -9.97 -0.32 -4.91
CA PRO A 124 -8.82 -0.83 -4.16
C PRO A 124 -7.52 -0.58 -4.93
N SER A 125 -6.43 -0.28 -4.23
CA SER A 125 -5.12 -0.15 -4.88
C SER A 125 -4.80 -1.41 -5.70
N PRO A 126 -4.27 -1.27 -6.93
CA PRO A 126 -3.93 -2.40 -7.78
C PRO A 126 -2.61 -3.08 -7.37
N VAL A 127 -2.01 -2.70 -6.22
CA VAL A 127 -0.70 -3.15 -5.76
C VAL A 127 -0.85 -3.93 -4.46
N GLY A 128 -0.36 -5.16 -4.42
CA GLY A 128 -0.15 -5.87 -3.16
C GLY A 128 0.94 -5.16 -2.37
N TYR A 129 0.61 -4.68 -1.18
CA TYR A 129 1.50 -3.81 -0.42
C TYR A 129 1.77 -4.40 0.96
N LEU A 130 3.00 -4.85 1.19
CA LEU A 130 3.47 -5.43 2.46
C LEU A 130 4.89 -4.92 2.76
N PRO A 131 5.02 -3.62 3.09
CA PRO A 131 6.31 -2.96 3.22
C PRO A 131 7.09 -3.38 4.45
N ASP A 132 6.47 -3.99 5.46
CA ASP A 132 7.15 -4.35 6.72
C ASP A 132 6.86 -5.76 7.23
N SER A 133 6.25 -6.63 6.42
CA SER A 133 5.99 -8.02 6.82
C SER A 133 7.28 -8.82 6.99
N PHE A 134 7.34 -9.71 7.99
CA PHE A 134 8.56 -10.47 8.33
C PHE A 134 8.75 -11.73 7.47
N GLY A 135 8.85 -11.50 6.16
CA GLY A 135 8.94 -12.53 5.13
C GLY A 135 7.56 -12.91 4.58
N HIS A 136 7.58 -13.57 3.42
CA HIS A 136 6.38 -13.78 2.61
C HIS A 136 6.20 -15.24 2.21
N PRO A 137 4.98 -15.79 2.22
CA PRO A 137 4.73 -17.16 1.82
C PRO A 137 4.91 -17.31 0.31
N LEU A 138 5.45 -18.46 -0.10
CA LEU A 138 5.71 -18.79 -1.50
C LEU A 138 4.47 -18.71 -2.42
N GLN A 139 3.27 -18.85 -1.84
CA GLN A 139 1.99 -18.79 -2.56
C GLN A 139 1.40 -17.36 -2.66
N LEU A 140 2.09 -16.33 -2.17
CA LEU A 140 1.57 -14.96 -2.24
C LEU A 140 1.32 -14.49 -3.69
N PRO A 141 2.17 -14.78 -4.70
CA PRO A 141 1.86 -14.47 -6.09
C PRO A 141 0.55 -15.08 -6.57
N GLN A 142 0.29 -16.35 -6.26
CA GLN A 142 -0.98 -17.01 -6.56
C GLN A 142 -2.16 -16.30 -5.90
N LEU A 143 -2.03 -15.94 -4.62
CA LEU A 143 -3.08 -15.23 -3.90
C LEU A 143 -3.37 -13.88 -4.55
N LEU A 144 -2.36 -13.05 -4.79
CA LEU A 144 -2.52 -11.72 -5.38
C LEU A 144 -3.12 -11.81 -6.79
N ALA A 145 -2.59 -12.70 -7.64
CA ALA A 145 -3.12 -12.92 -8.99
C ALA A 145 -4.58 -13.37 -8.98
N GLY A 146 -4.99 -14.20 -8.01
CA GLY A 146 -6.39 -14.61 -7.81
C GLY A 146 -7.35 -13.44 -7.52
N PHE A 147 -6.84 -12.31 -7.03
CA PHE A 147 -7.59 -11.07 -6.84
C PHE A 147 -7.41 -10.07 -7.98
N GLY A 148 -6.68 -10.42 -9.04
CA GLY A 148 -6.34 -9.54 -10.16
C GLY A 148 -5.26 -8.51 -9.81
N ILE A 149 -4.44 -8.78 -8.79
CA ILE A 149 -3.33 -7.93 -8.37
C ILE A 149 -2.06 -8.49 -9.01
N GLU A 150 -1.48 -7.72 -9.93
CA GLU A 150 -0.33 -8.16 -10.74
C GLU A 150 1.00 -7.56 -10.27
N THR A 151 0.96 -6.63 -9.32
CA THR A 151 2.15 -5.95 -8.78
C THR A 151 2.23 -6.13 -7.28
N PHE A 152 3.44 -6.34 -6.77
CA PHE A 152 3.72 -6.50 -5.35
C PHE A 152 4.85 -5.57 -4.92
N VAL A 153 4.68 -4.85 -3.82
CA VAL A 153 5.70 -3.98 -3.22
C VAL A 153 5.98 -4.46 -1.80
N PHE A 154 7.27 -4.66 -1.51
CA PHE A 154 7.73 -5.20 -0.23
C PHE A 154 9.14 -4.72 0.10
N MET A 155 9.58 -4.96 1.35
CA MET A 155 10.91 -4.56 1.80
C MET A 155 11.74 -5.71 2.39
N ARG A 156 11.13 -6.77 2.93
CA ARG A 156 11.87 -7.79 3.68
C ARG A 156 11.83 -9.13 2.96
N GLY A 157 12.92 -9.89 3.05
CA GLY A 157 12.93 -11.30 2.67
C GLY A 157 13.73 -11.66 1.41
N LEU A 158 14.23 -10.69 0.64
CA LEU A 158 15.03 -11.01 -0.57
C LEU A 158 16.47 -11.44 -0.27
N GLY A 159 17.06 -10.94 0.83
CA GLY A 159 18.38 -11.34 1.29
C GLY A 159 19.49 -11.18 0.23
N ASP A 160 20.30 -12.21 0.06
CA ASP A 160 21.41 -12.28 -0.89
C ASP A 160 20.96 -12.42 -2.36
N GLN A 161 19.70 -12.75 -2.60
CA GLN A 161 19.14 -12.84 -3.96
C GLN A 161 19.01 -11.46 -4.63
N PHE A 162 19.09 -10.38 -3.85
CA PHE A 162 19.00 -9.00 -4.37
C PHE A 162 20.07 -8.71 -5.42
N ASP A 163 21.32 -9.16 -5.23
CA ASP A 163 22.42 -8.90 -6.17
C ASP A 163 22.18 -9.55 -7.54
N GLN A 164 21.41 -10.63 -7.58
CA GLN A 164 21.07 -11.34 -8.81
C GLN A 164 19.79 -10.84 -9.46
N LEU A 165 18.74 -10.59 -8.67
CA LEU A 165 17.41 -10.25 -9.16
C LEU A 165 17.21 -8.75 -9.38
N GLY A 166 17.94 -7.92 -8.62
CA GLY A 166 17.72 -6.49 -8.54
C GLY A 166 16.44 -6.11 -7.81
N ALA A 167 16.06 -4.83 -7.91
CA ALA A 167 14.92 -4.25 -7.21
C ALA A 167 13.56 -4.64 -7.81
N VAL A 168 13.55 -5.08 -9.07
CA VAL A 168 12.32 -5.36 -9.82
C VAL A 168 12.49 -6.69 -10.52
N PHE A 169 11.64 -7.66 -10.19
CA PHE A 169 11.73 -9.01 -10.72
C PHE A 169 10.35 -9.67 -10.80
N ALA A 170 10.22 -10.67 -11.67
CA ALA A 170 9.04 -11.52 -11.73
C ALA A 170 9.08 -12.53 -10.58
N TRP A 171 8.10 -12.49 -9.68
CA TRP A 171 7.99 -13.44 -8.58
C TRP A 171 6.88 -14.46 -8.87
N GLN A 172 7.28 -15.71 -9.06
CA GLN A 172 6.40 -16.80 -9.44
C GLN A 172 6.17 -17.79 -8.28
N SER A 173 4.93 -18.22 -8.09
CA SER A 173 4.53 -19.29 -7.19
C SER A 173 4.59 -20.67 -7.87
N PRO A 174 4.61 -21.79 -7.12
CA PRO A 174 4.71 -23.16 -7.65
C PRO A 174 3.62 -23.57 -8.65
N ASP A 175 2.44 -22.93 -8.62
CA ASP A 175 1.37 -23.16 -9.59
C ASP A 175 1.56 -22.42 -10.92
N GLY A 176 2.61 -21.60 -11.01
CA GLY A 176 2.95 -20.80 -12.20
C GLY A 176 2.38 -19.39 -12.19
N SER A 177 1.56 -19.02 -11.20
CA SER A 177 1.06 -17.65 -11.03
C SER A 177 2.22 -16.70 -10.72
N GLU A 178 2.17 -15.47 -11.23
CA GLU A 178 3.29 -14.53 -11.21
C GLU A 178 2.80 -13.11 -10.92
N VAL A 179 3.63 -12.35 -10.20
CA VAL A 179 3.46 -10.89 -10.00
C VAL A 179 4.78 -10.17 -10.27
N LEU A 180 4.70 -8.91 -10.71
CA LEU A 180 5.86 -8.02 -10.78
C LEU A 180 6.17 -7.50 -9.37
N ALA A 181 7.27 -7.97 -8.80
CA ALA A 181 7.69 -7.62 -7.45
C ALA A 181 8.67 -6.44 -7.47
N PHE A 182 8.45 -5.47 -6.58
CA PHE A 182 9.27 -4.30 -6.32
C PHE A 182 9.79 -4.35 -4.89
N GLN A 183 11.09 -4.59 -4.75
CA GLN A 183 11.82 -4.55 -3.49
C GLN A 183 12.25 -3.12 -3.17
N GLN A 184 11.85 -2.60 -2.02
CA GLN A 184 12.30 -1.31 -1.52
C GLN A 184 13.77 -1.41 -1.03
N LEU A 185 14.61 -0.46 -1.46
CA LEU A 185 16.08 -0.60 -1.41
C LEU A 185 16.76 -0.19 -0.10
N ALA A 186 16.05 0.47 0.81
CA ALA A 186 16.62 0.96 2.06
C ALA A 186 15.58 1.01 3.18
N ALA A 187 14.49 1.73 2.91
CA ALA A 187 13.34 1.88 3.78
C ALA A 187 12.15 2.32 2.92
N TYR A 188 10.98 2.36 3.54
CA TYR A 188 9.79 3.05 3.03
C TYR A 188 9.71 4.49 3.56
N SER A 189 10.84 5.13 3.85
CA SER A 189 10.94 6.49 4.39
C SER A 189 11.69 7.44 3.47
#